data_AF-A0A1V4VXH9-F1
#
_entry.id   AF-A0A1V4VXH9-F1
#
_cell.length_a   1.000
_cell.length_b   1.000
_cell.length_c   1.000
_cell.angle_alpha   90.00
_cell.angle_beta   90.00
_cell.angle_gamma   90.00
#
_symmetry.space_group_name_H-M   'P 1'
#
loop_
_entity.id
_entity.type
_entity.pdbx_description
1 polymer ?
#
loop_
_entity_poly.entity_id
_entity_poly.type
_entity_poly.pdbx_seq_one_letter_code
_entity_poly.pdbx_strand_id
1 'polypeptide(L)'
;MIYGTRKYHYDRLTELSNRGLIRRCGKYNEITAMGMKEAGSGLKPIKITKEWAREHKARLSQVYIGLGIHQENYGAWSFISSRDFKIKKRMVMSSKVDGCLVINGEEYAVYLLGDEPSKSSLNIIKTELNNLYIYRVAKVIVFYPTLKALKSFESQVDSKKLSELLLIRYPEEIHLLKYMDEIKQNLTSRLKDYKPTGRPFADFERGRTYVSIMIFNDLVKKKHLLDYMNHVMAEEGREVIILCLEEQFNEMESLYPAAKEILRVRRFWGDTNVKAQGTV
;
A
#
# COMPACT_ATOMS: atom_id res chain seq x y z
N MET A 1 -27.94 -22.94 -3.72
CA MET A 1 -26.76 -22.31 -3.09
C MET A 1 -27.13 -20.86 -2.78
N ILE A 2 -27.40 -20.51 -1.52
CA ILE A 2 -28.00 -19.20 -1.12
C ILE A 2 -26.94 -18.17 -0.69
N TYR A 3 -25.75 -18.62 -0.29
CA TYR A 3 -24.66 -17.79 0.16
C TYR A 3 -23.96 -17.06 -1.01
N GLY A 4 -23.56 -15.80 -0.79
CA GLY A 4 -22.78 -15.02 -1.76
C GLY A 4 -23.58 -14.34 -2.88
N THR A 5 -24.91 -14.42 -2.86
CA THR A 5 -25.76 -13.68 -3.82
C THR A 5 -26.01 -12.24 -3.37
N ARG A 6 -26.30 -11.33 -4.31
CA ARG A 6 -26.67 -9.95 -3.98
C ARG A 6 -27.86 -9.88 -3.02
N LYS A 7 -28.86 -10.75 -3.21
CA LYS A 7 -30.02 -10.89 -2.32
C LYS A 7 -29.60 -11.30 -0.91
N TYR A 8 -28.72 -12.30 -0.78
CA TYR A 8 -28.19 -12.74 0.51
C TYR A 8 -27.49 -11.62 1.29
N HIS A 9 -26.68 -10.80 0.62
CA HIS A 9 -26.03 -9.65 1.27
C HIS A 9 -27.05 -8.58 1.71
N TYR A 10 -28.07 -8.31 0.90
CA TYR A 10 -29.16 -7.40 1.30
C TYR A 10 -29.94 -7.94 2.49
N ASP A 11 -30.31 -9.21 2.51
CA ASP A 11 -31.06 -9.82 3.60
C ASP A 11 -30.26 -9.73 4.93
N ARG A 12 -28.94 -9.97 4.89
CA ARG A 12 -28.08 -9.78 6.07
C ARG A 12 -27.98 -8.34 6.53
N LEU A 13 -27.83 -7.39 5.61
CA LEU A 13 -27.80 -5.96 5.97
C LEU A 13 -29.13 -5.53 6.59
N THR A 14 -30.26 -6.01 6.05
CA THR A 14 -31.59 -5.78 6.61
C THR A 14 -31.69 -6.33 8.03
N GLU A 15 -31.26 -7.57 8.26
CA GLU A 15 -31.28 -8.19 9.59
C GLU A 15 -30.39 -7.44 10.60
N LEU A 16 -29.17 -7.05 10.21
CA LEU A 16 -28.28 -6.25 11.04
C LEU A 16 -28.90 -4.88 11.38
N SER A 17 -29.62 -4.27 10.43
CA SER A 17 -30.33 -3.01 10.64
C SER A 17 -31.53 -3.20 11.57
N ASN A 18 -32.32 -4.27 11.40
CA ASN A 18 -33.46 -4.59 12.26
C ASN A 18 -33.03 -4.83 13.71
N ARG A 19 -31.86 -5.44 13.92
CA ARG A 19 -31.24 -5.62 15.23
C ARG A 19 -30.58 -4.35 15.79
N GLY A 20 -30.62 -3.23 15.05
CA GLY A 20 -30.02 -1.97 15.47
C GLY A 20 -28.48 -1.99 15.53
N LEU A 21 -27.82 -2.97 14.90
CA LEU A 21 -26.36 -3.11 14.89
C LEU A 21 -25.69 -2.18 13.87
N ILE A 22 -26.40 -1.90 12.78
CA ILE A 22 -26.01 -0.92 11.79
C ILE A 22 -27.17 0.06 11.55
N ARG A 23 -26.86 1.22 10.98
CA ARG A 23 -27.84 2.18 10.49
C ARG A 23 -27.47 2.65 9.09
N ARG A 24 -28.48 3.03 8.32
CA ARG A 24 -28.29 3.62 7.00
C ARG A 24 -28.15 5.14 7.12
N CYS A 25 -27.11 5.70 6.51
CA CYS A 25 -26.88 7.13 6.39
C CYS A 25 -26.64 7.46 4.90
N GLY A 26 -27.72 7.85 4.20
CA GLY A 26 -27.69 8.03 2.75
C GLY A 26 -27.39 6.72 2.01
N LYS A 27 -26.26 6.71 1.29
CA LYS A 27 -25.77 5.53 0.55
C LYS A 27 -24.82 4.64 1.37
N TYR A 28 -24.53 4.99 2.63
CA TYR A 28 -23.60 4.25 3.48
C TYR A 28 -24.29 3.51 4.62
N ASN A 29 -23.68 2.42 5.06
CA ASN A 29 -24.03 1.74 6.30
C ASN A 29 -22.99 2.10 7.36
N GLU A 30 -23.45 2.57 8.52
CA GLU A 30 -22.61 2.92 9.66
C GLU A 30 -22.90 1.95 10.82
N ILE A 31 -21.85 1.52 11.52
CA ILE A 31 -21.98 0.70 12.73
C ILE A 31 -22.53 1.53 13.89
N THR A 32 -23.47 0.96 14.67
CA THR A 32 -24.03 1.63 15.86
C THR A 32 -23.21 1.30 17.12
N ALA A 33 -23.54 1.92 18.24
CA ALA A 33 -22.88 1.60 19.51
C ALA A 33 -23.16 0.15 19.95
N MET A 34 -24.37 -0.34 19.67
CA MET A 34 -24.73 -1.75 19.87
C MET A 34 -23.93 -2.65 18.96
N GLY A 35 -23.83 -2.32 17.67
CA GLY A 35 -22.99 -3.06 16.71
C GLY A 35 -21.52 -3.13 17.11
N MET A 36 -20.94 -2.03 17.58
CA MET A 36 -19.56 -2.00 18.07
C MET A 36 -19.37 -2.93 19.27
N LYS A 37 -20.32 -2.93 20.22
CA LYS A 37 -20.29 -3.79 21.40
C LYS A 37 -20.37 -5.27 21.01
N GLU A 38 -21.30 -5.63 20.12
CA GLU A 38 -21.43 -7.01 19.61
C GLU A 38 -20.20 -7.45 18.82
N ALA A 39 -19.50 -6.53 18.14
CA ALA A 39 -18.24 -6.80 17.46
C ALA A 39 -17.03 -6.91 18.42
N GLY A 40 -17.24 -6.87 19.74
CA GLY A 40 -16.18 -6.96 20.74
C GLY A 40 -15.37 -5.67 20.94
N SER A 41 -15.82 -4.54 20.38
CA SER A 41 -15.18 -3.24 20.56
C SER A 41 -15.85 -2.44 21.68
N GLY A 42 -15.08 -2.12 22.72
CA GLY A 42 -15.50 -1.20 23.79
C GLY A 42 -15.58 0.28 23.39
N LEU A 43 -15.24 0.62 22.14
CA LEU A 43 -15.21 1.99 21.65
C LEU A 43 -16.57 2.46 21.13
N LYS A 44 -16.90 3.74 21.40
CA LYS A 44 -18.05 4.40 20.79
C LYS A 44 -17.83 4.62 19.29
N PRO A 45 -18.86 4.45 18.44
CA PRO A 45 -18.79 4.77 17.02
C PRO A 45 -18.44 6.24 16.80
N ILE A 46 -17.67 6.52 15.75
CA ILE A 46 -17.36 7.89 15.36
C ILE A 46 -18.58 8.48 14.64
N LYS A 47 -19.10 9.60 15.15
CA LYS A 47 -20.17 10.34 14.47
C LYS A 47 -19.59 11.06 13.26
N ILE A 48 -19.92 10.60 12.06
CA ILE A 48 -19.52 11.25 10.81
C ILE A 48 -20.68 12.12 10.31
N THR A 49 -20.46 13.43 10.27
CA THR A 49 -21.49 14.39 9.83
C THR A 49 -21.34 14.80 8.37
N LYS A 50 -20.09 14.98 7.92
CA LYS A 50 -19.76 15.47 6.57
C LYS A 50 -19.72 14.32 5.56
N GLU A 51 -20.32 14.53 4.40
CA GLU A 51 -20.44 13.51 3.34
C GLU A 51 -19.08 13.06 2.80
N TRP A 52 -18.16 13.99 2.55
CA TRP A 52 -16.79 13.66 2.11
C TRP A 52 -16.04 12.76 3.10
N ALA A 53 -16.32 12.90 4.41
CA ALA A 53 -15.70 12.07 5.43
C ALA A 53 -16.29 10.65 5.45
N ARG A 54 -17.57 10.49 5.10
CA ARG A 54 -18.18 9.16 4.89
C ARG A 54 -17.59 8.49 3.66
N GLU A 55 -17.46 9.23 2.57
CA GLU A 55 -16.86 8.73 1.34
C GLU A 55 -15.42 8.25 1.58
N HIS A 56 -14.61 9.06 2.26
CA HIS A 56 -13.24 8.68 2.64
C HIS A 56 -13.18 7.38 3.44
N LYS A 57 -14.05 7.24 4.46
CA LYS A 57 -14.13 6.01 5.27
C LYS A 57 -14.67 4.81 4.50
N ALA A 58 -15.58 5.02 3.56
CA ALA A 58 -16.07 3.97 2.67
C ALA A 58 -14.94 3.48 1.76
N ARG A 59 -14.16 4.37 1.15
CA ARG A 59 -12.98 4.01 0.33
C ARG A 59 -11.94 3.23 1.13
N LEU A 60 -11.62 3.66 2.35
CA LEU A 60 -10.74 2.92 3.26
C LEU A 60 -11.28 1.51 3.59
N SER A 61 -12.59 1.39 3.81
CA SER A 61 -13.22 0.09 4.06
C SER A 61 -13.14 -0.82 2.83
N GLN A 62 -13.27 -0.26 1.63
CA GLN A 62 -13.10 -1.02 0.39
C GLN A 62 -11.65 -1.47 0.17
N VAL A 63 -10.65 -0.64 0.51
CA VAL A 63 -9.24 -1.07 0.54
C VAL A 63 -9.08 -2.28 1.45
N TYR A 64 -9.61 -2.20 2.68
CA TYR A 64 -9.51 -3.30 3.63
C TYR A 64 -10.18 -4.59 3.14
N ILE A 65 -11.38 -4.48 2.56
CA ILE A 65 -12.09 -5.63 1.96
C ILE A 65 -11.31 -6.18 0.76
N GLY A 66 -10.80 -5.31 -0.11
CA GLY A 66 -10.07 -5.70 -1.33
C GLY A 66 -8.75 -6.41 -1.04
N LEU A 67 -8.12 -6.12 0.09
CA LEU A 67 -6.93 -6.85 0.56
C LEU A 67 -7.25 -8.26 1.06
N GLY A 68 -8.51 -8.61 1.33
CA GLY A 68 -8.89 -9.98 1.71
C GLY A 68 -8.45 -10.41 3.11
N ILE A 69 -8.00 -9.49 3.96
CA ILE A 69 -7.39 -9.72 5.30
C ILE A 69 -8.32 -10.49 6.26
N HIS A 70 -9.62 -10.59 5.96
CA HIS A 70 -10.60 -11.33 6.75
C HIS A 70 -10.68 -12.83 6.47
N GLN A 71 -9.96 -13.34 5.46
CA GLN A 71 -10.06 -14.75 5.06
C GLN A 71 -9.10 -15.60 5.92
N GLU A 72 -9.58 -16.75 6.42
CA GLU A 72 -8.89 -17.61 7.40
C GLU A 72 -7.50 -18.13 6.97
N ASN A 73 -7.13 -17.98 5.69
CA ASN A 73 -5.84 -18.40 5.13
C ASN A 73 -4.96 -17.23 4.64
N TYR A 74 -5.31 -15.99 5.00
CA TYR A 74 -4.69 -14.79 4.41
C TYR A 74 -3.42 -14.33 5.13
N GLY A 75 -2.35 -15.13 5.05
CA GLY A 75 -0.99 -14.75 5.46
C GLY A 75 -0.83 -14.15 6.86
N ALA A 76 0.33 -13.56 7.16
CA ALA A 76 0.59 -12.83 8.41
C ALA A 76 0.14 -11.36 8.31
N TRP A 77 -0.97 -11.10 7.63
CA TRP A 77 -1.49 -9.75 7.39
C TRP A 77 -2.55 -9.39 8.41
N SER A 78 -2.49 -8.18 8.96
CA SER A 78 -3.59 -7.65 9.77
C SER A 78 -3.75 -6.15 9.56
N PHE A 79 -4.94 -5.63 9.87
CA PHE A 79 -5.24 -4.21 9.79
C PHE A 79 -5.59 -3.68 11.17
N ILE A 80 -4.95 -2.57 11.54
CA ILE A 80 -5.25 -1.82 12.76
C ILE A 80 -5.95 -0.53 12.34
N SER A 81 -7.12 -0.26 12.92
CA SER A 81 -7.89 0.95 12.61
C SER A 81 -7.08 2.22 12.91
N SER A 82 -7.36 3.32 12.19
CA SER A 82 -6.75 4.64 12.46
C SER A 82 -6.76 5.00 13.95
N ARG A 83 -7.89 4.76 14.62
CA ARG A 83 -8.08 5.14 16.03
C ARG A 83 -7.19 4.30 16.94
N ASP A 84 -7.21 2.98 16.77
CA ASP A 84 -6.44 2.07 17.61
C ASP A 84 -4.94 2.24 17.37
N PHE A 85 -4.55 2.45 16.11
CA PHE A 85 -3.15 2.72 15.75
C PHE A 85 -2.64 4.01 16.40
N LYS A 86 -3.42 5.09 16.33
CA LYS A 86 -3.06 6.36 16.98
C LYS A 86 -2.96 6.24 18.50
N ILE A 87 -3.88 5.50 19.13
CA ILE A 87 -3.81 5.22 20.58
C ILE A 87 -2.54 4.41 20.90
N LYS A 88 -2.30 3.30 20.19
CA LYS A 88 -1.13 2.43 20.36
C LYS A 88 0.19 3.21 20.22
N LYS A 89 0.26 4.09 19.23
CA LYS A 89 1.45 4.89 18.91
C LYS A 89 1.53 6.23 19.64
N ARG A 90 0.54 6.57 20.46
CA ARG A 90 0.42 7.88 21.14
C ARG A 90 0.47 9.06 20.15
N MET A 91 -0.13 8.89 18.98
CA MET A 91 -0.25 9.93 17.97
C MET A 91 -1.39 10.89 18.30
N VAL A 92 -1.28 12.12 17.80
CA VAL A 92 -2.38 13.09 17.87
C VAL A 92 -3.59 12.55 17.10
N MET A 93 -4.77 12.57 17.72
CA MET A 93 -5.99 12.02 17.12
C MET A 93 -6.38 12.68 15.79
N SER A 94 -6.01 13.96 15.61
CA SER A 94 -6.24 14.74 14.39
C SER A 94 -5.31 14.38 13.22
N SER A 95 -4.31 13.51 13.42
CA SER A 95 -3.44 13.04 12.34
C SER A 95 -4.23 12.45 11.16
N LYS A 96 -3.69 12.57 9.96
CA LYS A 96 -4.24 12.04 8.71
C LYS A 96 -4.00 10.55 8.49
N VAL A 97 -3.27 9.86 9.35
CA VAL A 97 -3.09 8.40 9.26
C VAL A 97 -4.45 7.70 9.28
N ASP A 98 -4.73 6.91 8.24
CA ASP A 98 -5.99 6.21 8.00
C ASP A 98 -6.03 4.81 8.61
N GLY A 99 -4.87 4.27 8.99
CA GLY A 99 -4.76 2.97 9.65
C GLY A 99 -3.31 2.47 9.63
N CYS A 100 -3.15 1.21 9.97
CA CYS A 100 -1.88 0.50 9.83
C CYS A 100 -2.13 -0.88 9.26
N LEU A 101 -1.39 -1.24 8.22
CA LEU A 101 -1.28 -2.61 7.74
C LEU A 101 -0.06 -3.23 8.41
N VAL A 102 -0.26 -4.36 9.09
CA VAL A 102 0.84 -5.18 9.58
C VAL A 102 1.05 -6.28 8.56
N ILE A 103 2.23 -6.32 7.95
CA ILE A 103 2.58 -7.29 6.91
C ILE A 103 3.83 -8.02 7.36
N ASN A 104 3.72 -9.34 7.60
CA ASN A 104 4.84 -10.17 8.08
C ASN A 104 5.51 -9.60 9.34
N GLY A 105 4.70 -9.02 10.24
CA GLY A 105 5.15 -8.40 11.50
C GLY A 105 5.61 -6.94 11.37
N GLU A 106 5.71 -6.39 10.16
CA GLU A 106 6.12 -5.00 9.94
C GLU A 106 4.93 -4.06 9.82
N GLU A 107 5.01 -2.90 10.48
CA GLU A 107 3.93 -1.91 10.53
C GLU A 107 4.08 -0.87 9.41
N TYR A 108 3.10 -0.82 8.52
CA TYR A 108 2.95 0.18 7.47
C TYR A 108 1.84 1.16 7.84
N ALA A 109 2.19 2.43 8.08
CA ALA A 109 1.17 3.47 8.19
C ALA A 109 0.48 3.66 6.85
N VAL A 110 -0.86 3.71 6.88
CA VAL A 110 -1.69 3.83 5.67
C VAL A 110 -2.21 5.26 5.56
N TYR A 111 -2.09 5.82 4.37
CA TYR A 111 -2.74 7.07 3.98
C TYR A 111 -3.55 6.85 2.71
N LEU A 112 -4.73 7.49 2.64
CA LEU A 112 -5.55 7.50 1.45
C LEU A 112 -5.63 8.94 0.90
N LEU A 113 -5.24 9.12 -0.36
CA LEU A 113 -5.40 10.40 -1.05
C LEU A 113 -6.81 10.52 -1.64
N GLY A 114 -7.33 11.75 -1.67
CA GLY A 114 -8.49 12.08 -2.49
C GLY A 114 -8.13 12.15 -3.97
N ASP A 115 -9.15 12.28 -4.83
CA ASP A 115 -8.96 12.36 -6.29
C ASP A 115 -8.15 13.60 -6.69
N GLU A 116 -8.40 14.70 -5.98
CA GLU A 116 -7.69 15.97 -6.10
C GLU A 116 -7.30 16.47 -4.70
N PRO A 117 -6.20 15.95 -4.13
CA PRO A 117 -5.82 16.31 -2.78
C PRO A 117 -5.38 17.79 -2.73
N SER A 118 -5.96 18.56 -1.80
CA SER A 118 -5.61 19.97 -1.65
C SER A 118 -4.17 20.13 -1.16
N LYS A 119 -3.51 21.24 -1.55
CA LYS A 119 -2.16 21.57 -1.08
C LYS A 119 -2.05 21.56 0.46
N SER A 120 -3.07 22.06 1.15
CA SER A 120 -3.12 22.04 2.61
C SER A 120 -3.13 20.60 3.16
N SER A 121 -3.94 19.71 2.58
CA SER A 121 -3.97 18.30 2.99
C SER A 121 -2.64 17.60 2.73
N LEU A 122 -2.01 17.85 1.57
CA LEU A 122 -0.70 17.29 1.22
C LEU A 122 0.41 17.79 2.14
N ASN A 123 0.41 19.07 2.51
CA ASN A 123 1.36 19.64 3.46
C ASN A 123 1.23 19.02 4.86
N ILE A 124 0.00 18.73 5.31
CA ILE A 124 -0.23 18.02 6.57
C ILE A 124 0.36 16.61 6.48
N ILE A 125 0.03 15.85 5.43
CA ILE A 125 0.55 14.49 5.25
C ILE A 125 2.09 14.53 5.19
N LYS A 126 2.69 15.42 4.40
CA LYS A 126 4.15 15.60 4.33
C LYS A 126 4.77 15.81 5.72
N THR A 127 4.19 16.72 6.50
CA THR A 127 4.67 17.03 7.85
C THR A 127 4.55 15.80 8.76
N GLU A 128 3.47 15.03 8.64
CA GLU A 128 3.30 13.78 9.37
C GLU A 128 4.33 12.73 8.96
N LEU A 129 4.55 12.50 7.66
CA LEU A 129 5.54 11.55 7.15
C LEU A 129 6.94 11.83 7.70
N ASN A 130 7.35 13.10 7.73
CA ASN A 130 8.63 13.54 8.29
C ASN A 130 8.75 13.34 9.81
N ASN A 131 7.62 13.14 10.50
CA ASN A 131 7.55 12.97 11.95
C ASN A 131 7.19 11.54 12.38
N LEU A 132 6.92 10.62 11.44
CA LEU A 132 6.55 9.23 11.74
C LEU A 132 7.61 8.48 12.55
N TYR A 133 8.89 8.82 12.35
CA TYR A 133 10.01 8.24 13.12
C TYR A 133 9.86 8.45 14.64
N ILE A 134 9.24 9.55 15.10
CA ILE A 134 8.96 9.83 16.52
C ILE A 134 8.03 8.75 17.10
N TYR A 135 7.14 8.22 16.27
CA TYR A 135 6.20 7.16 16.61
C TYR A 135 6.74 5.76 16.29
N ARG A 136 8.03 5.63 15.96
CA ARG A 136 8.68 4.37 15.55
C ARG A 136 7.93 3.71 14.39
N VAL A 137 7.60 4.51 13.38
CA VAL A 137 7.00 4.07 12.12
C VAL A 137 7.94 4.51 11.01
N ALA A 138 8.46 3.56 10.24
CA ALA A 138 9.42 3.82 9.15
C ALA A 138 8.88 3.44 7.77
N LYS A 139 7.77 2.68 7.71
CA LYS A 139 7.18 2.19 6.47
C LYS A 139 5.79 2.76 6.26
N VAL A 140 5.49 3.11 5.02
CA VAL A 140 4.25 3.79 4.65
C VAL A 140 3.69 3.22 3.36
N ILE A 141 2.37 3.07 3.31
CA ILE A 141 1.61 2.81 2.09
C ILE A 141 0.68 4.00 1.85
N VAL A 142 0.79 4.61 0.66
CA VAL A 142 -0.12 5.65 0.21
C VAL A 142 -0.95 5.12 -0.93
N PHE A 143 -2.25 5.04 -0.71
CA PHE A 143 -3.22 4.73 -1.75
C PHE A 143 -3.62 6.00 -2.49
N TYR A 144 -3.50 6.00 -3.80
CA TYR A 144 -3.91 7.12 -4.64
C TYR A 144 -4.89 6.69 -5.74
N PRO A 145 -5.93 7.49 -6.02
CA PRO A 145 -6.92 7.13 -7.03
C PRO A 145 -6.57 7.59 -8.45
N THR A 146 -5.75 8.64 -8.60
CA THR A 146 -5.43 9.24 -9.90
C THR A 146 -3.95 9.57 -10.04
N LEU A 147 -3.44 9.58 -11.27
CA LEU A 147 -2.06 10.04 -11.55
C LEU A 147 -1.85 11.51 -11.18
N LYS A 148 -2.92 12.33 -11.21
CA LYS A 148 -2.88 13.73 -10.77
C LYS A 148 -2.62 13.81 -9.26
N ALA A 149 -3.27 12.96 -8.46
CA ALA A 149 -3.04 12.87 -7.03
C ALA A 149 -1.61 12.40 -6.74
N LEU A 150 -1.13 11.37 -7.46
CA LEU A 150 0.25 10.87 -7.36
C LEU A 150 1.28 11.99 -7.60
N LYS A 151 1.24 12.65 -8.76
CA LYS A 151 2.19 13.72 -9.11
C LYS A 151 2.17 14.87 -8.11
N SER A 152 0.98 15.25 -7.65
CA SER A 152 0.81 16.31 -6.65
C SER A 152 1.42 15.93 -5.29
N PHE A 153 1.37 14.65 -4.94
CA PHE A 153 1.98 14.11 -3.74
C PHE A 153 3.51 14.01 -3.86
N GLU A 154 4.02 13.37 -4.92
CA GLU A 154 5.46 13.15 -5.13
C GLU A 154 6.26 14.46 -5.13
N SER A 155 5.75 15.50 -5.80
CA SER A 155 6.38 16.83 -5.86
C SER A 155 6.55 17.52 -4.51
N GLN A 156 5.84 17.07 -3.46
CA GLN A 156 5.87 17.71 -2.15
C GLN A 156 6.59 16.90 -1.09
N VAL A 157 6.79 15.61 -1.29
CA VAL A 157 7.20 14.68 -0.22
C VAL A 157 8.71 14.55 -0.12
N ASP A 158 9.23 14.90 1.06
CA ASP A 158 10.54 14.45 1.50
C ASP A 158 10.36 13.14 2.29
N SER A 159 11.13 12.12 1.95
CA SER A 159 10.99 10.75 2.47
C SER A 159 12.27 10.27 3.16
N LYS A 160 13.20 11.18 3.49
CA LYS A 160 14.52 10.88 4.07
C LYS A 160 14.50 10.04 5.35
N LYS A 161 13.40 10.07 6.12
CA LYS A 161 13.28 9.37 7.41
C LYS A 161 12.46 8.08 7.32
N LEU A 162 11.96 7.74 6.14
CA LEU A 162 11.24 6.50 5.89
C LEU A 162 12.23 5.48 5.32
N SER A 163 12.06 4.21 5.71
CA SER A 163 12.77 3.11 5.07
C SER A 163 12.06 2.61 3.81
N GLU A 164 10.75 2.85 3.69
CA GLU A 164 9.93 2.41 2.56
C GLU A 164 8.68 3.28 2.43
N LEU A 165 8.36 3.72 1.21
CA LEU A 165 7.16 4.50 0.90
C LEU A 165 6.51 3.96 -0.37
N LEU A 166 5.59 3.01 -0.21
CA LEU A 166 4.89 2.37 -1.32
C LEU A 166 3.75 3.25 -1.81
N LEU A 167 3.70 3.49 -3.12
CA LEU A 167 2.65 4.26 -3.77
C LEU A 167 1.79 3.31 -4.60
N ILE A 168 0.59 3.00 -4.11
CA ILE A 168 -0.28 1.99 -4.72
C ILE A 168 -1.52 2.66 -5.29
N ARG A 169 -1.77 2.46 -6.60
CA ARG A 169 -2.99 2.97 -7.21
C ARG A 169 -4.22 2.18 -6.72
N TYR A 170 -5.25 2.86 -6.28
CA TYR A 170 -6.47 2.23 -5.81
C TYR A 170 -7.69 2.73 -6.59
N PRO A 171 -8.56 1.81 -7.08
CA PRO A 171 -8.62 0.37 -6.80
C PRO A 171 -7.74 -0.53 -7.66
N GLU A 172 -7.06 -0.03 -8.68
CA GLU A 172 -6.52 -0.86 -9.77
C GLU A 172 -5.34 -1.75 -9.37
N GLU A 173 -4.53 -1.36 -8.39
CA GLU A 173 -3.29 -2.05 -8.00
C GLU A 173 -3.36 -2.67 -6.60
N ILE A 174 -4.55 -2.71 -5.98
CA ILE A 174 -4.71 -3.34 -4.65
C ILE A 174 -4.28 -4.81 -4.65
N HIS A 175 -4.42 -5.48 -5.78
CA HIS A 175 -3.99 -6.86 -5.96
C HIS A 175 -2.47 -7.01 -5.83
N LEU A 176 -1.66 -5.98 -6.13
CA LEU A 176 -0.20 -6.06 -5.99
C LEU A 176 0.15 -6.30 -4.53
N LEU A 177 -0.46 -5.52 -3.64
CA LEU A 177 -0.34 -5.75 -2.21
C LEU A 177 -0.90 -7.12 -1.83
N LYS A 178 -2.12 -7.45 -2.28
CA LYS A 178 -2.77 -8.71 -1.90
C LYS A 178 -1.91 -9.94 -2.22
N TYR A 179 -1.18 -9.94 -3.34
CA TYR A 179 -0.28 -11.03 -3.74
C TYR A 179 1.21 -10.72 -3.52
N MET A 180 1.55 -9.76 -2.66
CA MET A 180 2.93 -9.30 -2.48
C MET A 180 3.87 -10.45 -2.07
N ASP A 181 3.45 -11.33 -1.17
CA ASP A 181 4.27 -12.44 -0.70
C ASP A 181 4.54 -13.46 -1.82
N GLU A 182 3.52 -13.77 -2.63
CA GLU A 182 3.65 -14.65 -3.79
C GLU A 182 4.55 -14.05 -4.87
N ILE A 183 4.42 -12.75 -5.14
CA ILE A 183 5.28 -12.02 -6.07
C ILE A 183 6.73 -12.06 -5.57
N LYS A 184 6.97 -11.74 -4.29
CA LYS A 184 8.31 -11.78 -3.68
C LYS A 184 8.92 -13.19 -3.74
N GLN A 185 8.15 -14.22 -3.46
CA GLN A 185 8.61 -15.61 -3.55
C GLN A 185 8.95 -16.00 -5.00
N ASN A 186 8.10 -15.66 -5.97
CA ASN A 186 8.34 -15.94 -7.39
C ASN A 186 9.63 -15.27 -7.87
N LEU A 187 9.80 -13.98 -7.56
CA LEU A 187 11.02 -13.24 -7.92
C LEU A 187 12.26 -13.81 -7.25
N THR A 188 12.19 -14.14 -5.96
CA THR A 188 13.31 -14.74 -5.22
C THR A 188 13.71 -16.08 -5.84
N SER A 189 12.75 -16.91 -6.27
CA SER A 189 13.05 -18.19 -6.92
C SER A 189 13.79 -18.03 -8.25
N ARG A 190 13.48 -16.98 -9.01
CA ARG A 190 14.17 -16.63 -10.26
C ARG A 190 15.54 -16.01 -10.02
N LEU A 191 15.71 -15.32 -8.90
CA LEU A 191 16.96 -14.66 -8.48
C LEU A 191 17.79 -15.53 -7.51
N LYS A 192 17.63 -16.85 -7.51
CA LYS A 192 18.29 -17.77 -6.57
C LYS A 192 19.83 -17.67 -6.54
N ASP A 193 20.45 -17.22 -7.62
CA ASP A 193 21.90 -17.02 -7.72
C ASP A 193 22.36 -15.66 -7.19
N TYR A 194 21.43 -14.77 -6.86
CA TYR A 194 21.68 -13.47 -6.26
C TYR A 194 21.48 -13.54 -4.75
N LYS A 195 22.29 -12.79 -4.01
CA LYS A 195 22.19 -12.69 -2.56
C LYS A 195 21.42 -11.43 -2.18
N PRO A 196 20.63 -11.41 -1.11
CA PRO A 196 20.07 -10.17 -0.57
C PRO A 196 21.17 -9.16 -0.27
N THR A 197 20.92 -7.87 -0.51
CA THR A 197 21.89 -6.81 -0.25
C THR A 197 21.36 -5.81 0.80
N GLY A 198 22.28 -5.16 1.52
CA GLY A 198 21.94 -4.11 2.48
C GLY A 198 21.84 -2.71 1.86
N ARG A 199 21.98 -2.59 0.54
CA ARG A 199 21.90 -1.29 -0.17
C ARG A 199 20.44 -0.81 -0.24
N PRO A 200 20.15 0.45 0.12
CA PRO A 200 18.76 0.94 0.18
C PRO A 200 18.08 1.07 -1.19
N PHE A 201 18.83 1.01 -2.29
CA PHE A 201 18.32 1.09 -3.66
C PHE A 201 18.13 -0.27 -4.35
N ALA A 202 18.57 -1.37 -3.73
CA ALA A 202 18.59 -2.69 -4.34
C ALA A 202 18.11 -3.77 -3.37
N ASP A 203 17.51 -4.83 -3.92
CA ASP A 203 17.00 -5.96 -3.15
C ASP A 203 18.01 -7.12 -3.17
N PHE A 204 18.74 -7.29 -4.27
CA PHE A 204 19.70 -8.37 -4.46
C PHE A 204 21.00 -7.91 -5.13
N GLU A 205 22.05 -8.72 -5.02
CA GLU A 205 23.33 -8.51 -5.67
C GLU A 205 24.03 -9.81 -6.11
N ARG A 206 24.79 -9.72 -7.19
CA ARG A 206 25.66 -10.79 -7.72
C ARG A 206 26.85 -10.16 -8.45
N GLY A 207 28.06 -10.39 -7.95
CA GLY A 207 29.28 -9.84 -8.56
C GLY A 207 29.19 -8.32 -8.72
N ARG A 208 29.34 -7.82 -9.94
CA ARG A 208 29.24 -6.37 -10.24
C ARG A 208 27.81 -5.89 -10.52
N THR A 209 26.78 -6.67 -10.24
CA THR A 209 25.40 -6.31 -10.57
C THR A 209 24.53 -6.26 -9.32
N TYR A 210 23.75 -5.18 -9.19
CA TYR A 210 22.64 -5.05 -8.25
C TYR A 210 21.30 -5.28 -8.99
N VAL A 211 20.30 -5.75 -8.27
CA VAL A 211 18.92 -5.90 -8.77
C VAL A 211 17.98 -5.10 -7.88
N SER A 212 17.20 -4.21 -8.50
CA SER A 212 16.21 -3.37 -7.82
C SER A 212 14.79 -3.73 -8.25
N ILE A 213 13.95 -4.14 -7.31
CA ILE A 213 12.54 -4.49 -7.53
C ILE A 213 11.68 -3.25 -7.28
N MET A 214 11.06 -2.74 -8.35
CA MET A 214 10.30 -1.50 -8.40
C MET A 214 8.77 -1.69 -8.56
N ILE A 215 8.31 -2.94 -8.51
CA ILE A 215 6.89 -3.32 -8.71
C ILE A 215 5.93 -2.52 -7.82
N PHE A 216 6.29 -2.29 -6.55
CA PHE A 216 5.45 -1.61 -5.56
C PHE A 216 5.59 -0.08 -5.55
N ASN A 217 6.29 0.49 -6.55
CA ASN A 217 6.46 1.92 -6.71
C ASN A 217 6.99 2.61 -5.43
N ASP A 218 8.06 2.07 -4.86
CA ASP A 218 8.67 2.60 -3.64
C ASP A 218 9.44 3.90 -3.91
N LEU A 219 8.92 5.02 -3.42
CA LEU A 219 9.51 6.34 -3.63
C LEU A 219 10.85 6.51 -2.90
N VAL A 220 11.08 5.82 -1.78
CA VAL A 220 12.37 5.89 -1.06
C VAL A 220 13.45 5.21 -1.90
N LYS A 221 13.19 3.98 -2.34
CA LYS A 221 14.08 3.23 -3.23
C LYS A 221 14.33 3.96 -4.55
N LYS A 222 13.30 4.58 -5.15
CA LYS A 222 13.45 5.40 -6.37
C LYS A 222 14.51 6.49 -6.21
N LYS A 223 14.46 7.24 -5.10
CA LYS A 223 15.39 8.33 -4.81
C LYS A 223 16.81 7.80 -4.58
N HIS A 224 16.96 6.77 -3.75
CA HIS A 224 18.28 6.18 -3.51
C HIS A 224 18.91 5.59 -4.77
N LEU A 225 18.09 5.01 -5.65
CA LEU A 225 18.58 4.48 -6.91
C LEU A 225 19.06 5.59 -7.85
N LEU A 226 18.31 6.69 -7.92
CA LEU A 226 18.69 7.86 -8.71
C LEU A 226 19.99 8.48 -8.18
N ASP A 227 20.11 8.63 -6.86
CA ASP A 227 21.32 9.14 -6.22
C ASP A 227 22.53 8.23 -6.51
N TYR A 228 22.35 6.91 -6.43
CA TYR A 228 23.39 5.95 -6.77
C TYR A 228 23.85 6.08 -8.22
N MET A 229 22.92 6.09 -9.18
CA MET A 229 23.23 6.18 -10.60
C MET A 229 23.95 7.48 -10.97
N ASN A 230 23.55 8.59 -10.35
CA ASN A 230 24.08 9.92 -10.68
C ASN A 230 25.44 10.21 -10.02
N HIS A 231 25.72 9.61 -8.87
CA HIS A 231 26.85 10.05 -8.04
C HIS A 231 27.83 8.95 -7.65
N VAL A 232 27.43 7.68 -7.66
CA VAL A 232 28.23 6.59 -7.07
C VAL A 232 28.59 5.51 -8.10
N MET A 233 27.72 5.29 -9.09
CA MET A 233 27.84 4.17 -10.03
C MET A 233 29.17 4.16 -10.80
N ALA A 234 29.66 5.33 -11.23
CA ALA A 234 30.92 5.45 -11.97
C ALA A 234 32.14 5.05 -11.12
N GLU A 235 32.11 5.33 -9.82
CA GLU A 235 33.21 5.01 -8.89
C GLU A 235 33.16 3.54 -8.47
N GLU A 236 31.98 3.00 -8.17
CA GLU A 236 31.83 1.59 -7.79
C GLU A 236 32.02 0.64 -8.99
N GLY A 237 31.75 1.09 -10.22
CA GLY A 237 31.81 0.26 -11.41
C GLY A 237 30.84 -0.93 -11.37
N ARG A 238 29.74 -0.79 -10.62
CA ARG A 238 28.69 -1.80 -10.49
C ARG A 238 27.42 -1.34 -11.21
N GLU A 239 26.81 -2.27 -11.90
CA GLU A 239 25.64 -2.06 -12.75
C GLU A 239 24.35 -2.34 -11.98
N VAL A 240 23.23 -1.78 -12.43
CA VAL A 240 21.90 -2.07 -11.87
C VAL A 240 20.96 -2.63 -12.93
N ILE A 241 20.28 -3.73 -12.58
CA ILE A 241 19.12 -4.26 -13.29
C ILE A 241 17.86 -3.86 -12.52
N ILE A 242 16.86 -3.34 -13.23
CA ILE A 242 15.58 -2.94 -12.64
C ILE A 242 14.51 -3.95 -13.02
N LEU A 243 13.75 -4.46 -12.04
CA LEU A 243 12.55 -5.26 -12.25
C LEU A 243 11.32 -4.39 -12.01
N CYS A 244 10.50 -4.17 -13.03
CA CYS A 244 9.27 -3.38 -12.91
C CYS A 244 8.09 -4.08 -13.59
N LEU A 245 6.88 -3.60 -13.31
CA LEU A 245 5.71 -4.03 -14.08
C LEU A 245 5.82 -3.53 -15.52
N GLU A 246 5.14 -4.23 -16.44
CA GLU A 246 5.12 -3.85 -17.86
C GLU A 246 4.60 -2.42 -18.07
N GLU A 247 3.60 -1.99 -17.29
CA GLU A 247 3.05 -0.64 -17.39
C GLU A 247 3.98 0.44 -16.82
N GLN A 248 4.96 0.06 -16.01
CA GLN A 248 5.96 0.96 -15.43
C GLN A 248 7.20 1.12 -16.33
N PHE A 249 7.34 0.30 -17.38
CA PHE A 249 8.56 0.23 -18.19
C PHE A 249 9.00 1.59 -18.75
N ASN A 250 8.10 2.30 -19.42
CA ASN A 250 8.42 3.60 -20.05
C ASN A 250 8.82 4.66 -19.00
N GLU A 251 8.21 4.63 -17.81
CA GLU A 251 8.58 5.53 -16.72
C GLU A 251 9.97 5.18 -16.18
N MET A 252 10.25 3.89 -15.95
CA MET A 252 11.56 3.45 -15.45
C MET A 252 12.68 3.73 -16.45
N GLU A 253 12.45 3.51 -17.74
CA GLU A 253 13.42 3.80 -18.81
C GLU A 253 13.74 5.29 -18.88
N SER A 254 12.71 6.15 -18.76
CA SER A 254 12.91 7.59 -18.72
C SER A 254 13.63 8.08 -17.45
N LEU A 255 13.38 7.45 -16.30
CA LEU A 255 13.98 7.87 -15.02
C LEU A 255 15.40 7.33 -14.82
N TYR A 256 15.70 6.15 -15.37
CA TYR A 256 16.95 5.43 -15.14
C TYR A 256 17.62 5.01 -16.46
N PRO A 257 18.00 5.96 -17.33
CA PRO A 257 18.62 5.65 -18.61
C PRO A 257 19.99 4.97 -18.48
N ALA A 258 20.62 5.08 -17.29
CA ALA A 258 21.90 4.46 -16.96
C ALA A 258 21.77 3.02 -16.42
N ALA A 259 20.55 2.49 -16.28
CA ALA A 259 20.35 1.09 -15.92
C ALA A 259 20.96 0.18 -17.00
N LYS A 260 21.58 -0.92 -16.58
CA LYS A 260 22.07 -1.93 -17.52
C LYS A 260 20.93 -2.54 -18.31
N GLU A 261 19.86 -2.87 -17.59
CA GLU A 261 18.68 -3.52 -18.16
C GLU A 261 17.46 -3.22 -17.29
N ILE A 262 16.30 -3.10 -17.95
CA ILE A 262 15.00 -2.98 -17.29
C ILE A 262 14.14 -4.15 -17.74
N LEU A 263 13.95 -5.11 -16.84
CA LEU A 263 13.20 -6.33 -17.09
C LEU A 263 11.74 -6.14 -16.67
N ARG A 264 10.85 -6.57 -17.57
CA ARG A 264 9.40 -6.45 -17.42
C ARG A 264 8.85 -7.69 -16.73
N VAL A 265 8.04 -7.47 -15.70
CA VAL A 265 7.30 -8.50 -15.01
C VAL A 265 5.83 -8.37 -15.38
N ARG A 266 5.27 -9.40 -16.03
CA ARG A 266 3.83 -9.44 -16.30
C ARG A 266 3.06 -9.55 -15.00
N ARG A 267 1.88 -8.94 -14.95
CA ARG A 267 0.96 -9.06 -13.82
C ARG A 267 0.67 -10.54 -13.53
N PHE A 268 1.02 -10.99 -12.32
CA PHE A 268 0.67 -12.31 -11.83
C PHE A 268 -0.72 -12.25 -11.22
N TRP A 269 -1.77 -12.36 -12.03
CA TRP A 269 -3.12 -12.57 -11.49
C TRP A 269 -3.62 -13.95 -11.92
N GLY A 270 -3.61 -14.92 -10.99
CA GLY A 270 -4.64 -15.96 -10.90
C GLY A 270 -4.90 -16.90 -12.08
N ASP A 271 -4.15 -16.86 -13.20
CA ASP A 271 -4.23 -17.93 -14.20
C ASP A 271 -3.36 -19.10 -13.75
N THR A 272 -3.98 -20.09 -13.11
CA THR A 272 -3.45 -21.45 -12.96
C THR A 272 -3.24 -22.16 -14.32
N ASN A 273 -3.11 -21.45 -15.45
CA ASN A 273 -3.01 -22.05 -16.78
C ASN A 273 -2.22 -21.23 -17.82
N VAL A 274 -1.20 -20.45 -17.42
CA VAL A 274 -0.27 -19.88 -18.42
C VAL A 274 1.15 -20.31 -18.09
N LYS A 275 1.62 -21.31 -18.86
CA LYS A 275 3.05 -21.61 -19.01
C LYS A 275 3.78 -20.30 -19.29
N ALA A 276 4.63 -19.89 -18.37
CA ALA A 276 5.57 -18.80 -18.59
C ALA A 276 6.53 -19.23 -19.70
N GLN A 277 6.25 -18.80 -20.93
CA GLN A 277 7.27 -18.65 -21.96
C GLN A 277 7.78 -17.21 -21.89
N GLY A 278 9.08 -17.08 -21.69
CA GLY A 278 9.81 -15.82 -21.56
C GLY A 278 11.20 -16.14 -21.04
N THR A 279 12.08 -16.43 -21.99
CA THR A 279 13.47 -16.86 -21.89
C THR A 279 14.33 -15.89 -21.09
N VAL A 280 15.24 -16.44 -20.28
CA VAL A 280 16.44 -15.77 -19.76
C VAL A 280 17.44 -15.60 -20.89
#